data_AF-A0A932TPK8-F1
#
_entry.id   AF-A0A932TPK8-F1
#
_cell.length_a   1.000
_cell.length_b   1.000
_cell.length_c   1.000
_cell.angle_alpha   90.00
_cell.angle_beta   90.00
_cell.angle_gamma   90.00
#
_symmetry.space_group_name_H-M   'P 1'
#
loop_
_entity.id
_entity.type
_entity.pdbx_description
1 polymer ?
#
loop_
_entity_poly.entity_id
_entity_poly.type
_entity_poly.pdbx_seq_one_letter_code
_entity_poly.pdbx_strand_id
1 'polypeptide(L)'
;MGTYHSVAAVRECSPDDVEKAVCAYAAQHHVDCESIEVKEPPEPEEERPPRWPIFSRLLSKLKQEEKAPEAVGQGRSDVVIFAPVNGWTVLFWPPLFQRHDLPAARWLSRQLDATVSAVHTCEGDYWVHVLFDKGKEVDRFASRTDLAAPTPGAATRLMRKWRGDAAAVAGILGVDPRVVSRYYAHIGPEGPNTRLPGDQFSLDDPWVFTDFWRSVGILYPEDTLRFERQLGLSVDFPDKLPAATGTDDL
;
A
#
# COMPACT_ATOMS: atom_id res chain seq x y z
N MET A 1 1.36 15.01 12.65
CA MET A 1 0.81 13.66 12.45
C MET A 1 1.60 13.04 11.31
N GLY A 2 2.17 11.85 11.48
CA GLY A 2 2.92 11.17 10.42
C GLY A 2 2.05 10.85 9.21
N THR A 3 2.65 10.79 8.03
CA THR A 3 1.97 10.37 6.80
C THR A 3 2.04 8.86 6.69
N TYR A 4 0.88 8.20 6.75
CA TYR A 4 0.73 6.77 6.52
C TYR A 4 0.06 6.55 5.18
N HIS A 5 0.58 5.60 4.42
CA HIS A 5 0.03 5.21 3.13
C HIS A 5 -0.11 3.70 3.12
N SER A 6 -1.34 3.22 2.96
CA SER A 6 -1.66 1.79 2.88
C SER A 6 -2.33 1.52 1.54
N VAL A 7 -1.82 0.55 0.79
CA VAL A 7 -2.30 0.18 -0.54
C VAL A 7 -2.33 -1.33 -0.68
N ALA A 8 -3.21 -1.82 -1.55
CA ALA A 8 -3.26 -3.23 -1.91
C ALA A 8 -3.48 -3.40 -3.41
N ALA A 9 -2.96 -4.48 -3.97
CA ALA A 9 -3.21 -4.92 -5.34
C ALA A 9 -3.82 -6.32 -5.30
N VAL A 10 -4.95 -6.51 -5.98
CA VAL A 10 -5.71 -7.76 -6.06
C VAL A 10 -5.63 -8.32 -7.48
N ARG A 11 -5.22 -9.58 -7.61
CA ARG A 11 -4.98 -10.23 -8.91
C ARG A 11 -6.28 -10.77 -9.53
N GLU A 12 -6.43 -10.60 -10.83
CA GLU A 12 -7.52 -11.08 -11.70
C GLU A 12 -8.94 -10.78 -11.16
N CYS A 13 -9.13 -9.65 -10.48
CA CYS A 13 -10.42 -9.24 -9.93
C CYS A 13 -10.86 -7.91 -10.54
N SER A 14 -12.15 -7.76 -10.85
CA SER A 14 -12.69 -6.48 -11.32
C SER A 14 -12.80 -5.47 -10.16
N PRO A 15 -12.83 -4.16 -10.45
CA PRO A 15 -13.10 -3.14 -9.43
C PRO A 15 -14.43 -3.36 -8.70
N ASP A 16 -15.47 -3.85 -9.39
CA ASP A 16 -16.77 -4.17 -8.78
C ASP A 16 -16.69 -5.33 -7.78
N ASP A 17 -15.89 -6.36 -8.07
CA ASP A 17 -15.70 -7.48 -7.15
C ASP A 17 -14.91 -7.07 -5.92
N VAL A 18 -13.87 -6.25 -6.12
CA VAL A 18 -13.08 -5.66 -5.02
C VAL A 18 -13.97 -4.76 -4.16
N GLU A 19 -14.79 -3.90 -4.77
CA GLU A 19 -15.74 -3.03 -4.07
C GLU A 19 -16.69 -3.83 -3.19
N LYS A 20 -17.36 -4.86 -3.75
CA LYS A 20 -18.26 -5.75 -3.00
C LYS A 20 -17.54 -6.43 -1.83
N ALA A 21 -16.29 -6.86 -2.02
CA ALA A 21 -15.52 -7.52 -0.98
C ALA A 21 -15.10 -6.55 0.15
N VAL A 22 -14.79 -5.30 -0.18
CA VAL A 22 -14.55 -4.21 0.80
C VAL A 22 -15.83 -3.89 1.57
N CYS A 23 -16.97 -3.72 0.89
CA CYS A 23 -18.26 -3.50 1.55
C CYS A 23 -18.62 -4.66 2.48
N ALA A 24 -18.37 -5.91 2.07
CA ALA A 24 -18.60 -7.09 2.92
C ALA A 24 -17.69 -7.11 4.15
N TYR A 25 -16.42 -6.70 4.00
CA TYR A 25 -15.50 -6.54 5.12
C TYR A 25 -16.00 -5.48 6.11
N ALA A 26 -16.36 -4.30 5.61
CA ALA A 26 -16.89 -3.20 6.42
C ALA A 26 -18.16 -3.63 7.19
N ALA A 27 -19.11 -4.27 6.50
CA ALA A 27 -20.35 -4.76 7.10
C ALA A 27 -20.09 -5.79 8.22
N GLN A 28 -19.15 -6.71 8.03
CA GLN A 28 -18.79 -7.70 9.07
C GLN A 28 -18.28 -7.03 10.36
N HIS A 29 -17.67 -5.85 10.23
CA HIS A 29 -17.12 -5.10 11.34
C HIS A 29 -17.99 -3.91 11.77
N HIS A 30 -19.27 -3.89 11.38
CA HIS A 30 -20.23 -2.85 11.76
C HIS A 30 -19.83 -1.43 11.32
N VAL A 31 -19.16 -1.35 10.18
CA VAL A 31 -18.74 -0.11 9.53
C VAL A 31 -19.70 0.18 8.39
N ASP A 32 -20.23 1.40 8.37
CA ASP A 32 -21.05 1.84 7.24
C ASP A 32 -20.14 2.11 6.05
N CYS A 33 -20.52 1.56 4.90
CA CYS A 33 -19.80 1.66 3.65
C CYS A 33 -20.78 2.05 2.55
N GLU A 34 -20.59 3.24 1.99
CA GLU A 34 -21.44 3.77 0.94
C GLU A 34 -20.62 3.96 -0.34
N SER A 35 -21.08 3.39 -1.44
CA SER A 35 -20.49 3.63 -2.75
C SER A 35 -20.72 5.08 -3.15
N ILE A 36 -19.63 5.81 -3.37
CA ILE A 36 -19.68 7.17 -3.88
C ILE A 36 -19.59 7.04 -5.40
N GLU A 37 -20.69 7.37 -6.08
CA GLU A 37 -20.72 7.38 -7.53
C GLU A 37 -19.70 8.40 -8.04
N VAL A 38 -18.67 7.89 -8.72
CA VAL A 38 -17.64 8.72 -9.35
C VAL A 38 -18.30 9.35 -10.57
N LYS A 39 -18.65 10.63 -10.47
CA LYS A 39 -19.02 11.39 -11.66
C LYS A 39 -17.85 11.30 -12.63
N GLU A 40 -18.15 11.00 -13.90
CA GLU A 40 -17.16 10.84 -14.97
C GLU A 40 -16.03 11.86 -14.80
N PRO A 41 -14.75 11.42 -14.89
CA PRO A 41 -13.62 12.32 -14.74
C PRO A 41 -13.84 13.51 -15.69
N PRO A 42 -13.56 14.75 -15.25
CA PRO A 42 -13.69 15.91 -16.12
C PRO A 42 -12.95 15.62 -17.42
N GLU A 43 -13.58 15.95 -18.56
CA GLU A 43 -13.01 15.68 -19.88
C GLU A 43 -11.53 16.07 -19.92
N PRO A 44 -10.66 15.25 -20.53
CA PRO A 44 -9.23 15.50 -20.51
C PRO A 44 -8.95 16.90 -21.05
N GLU A 45 -8.48 17.81 -20.19
CA GLU A 45 -7.89 19.07 -20.66
C GLU A 45 -6.78 18.70 -21.65
N GLU A 46 -6.90 19.21 -22.88
CA GLU A 46 -6.01 18.95 -24.03
C GLU A 46 -4.57 18.66 -23.59
N GLU A 47 -4.06 17.50 -24.01
CA GLU A 47 -2.74 16.94 -23.74
C GLU A 47 -1.64 18.00 -23.67
N ARG A 48 -1.40 18.55 -22.48
CA ARG A 48 -0.10 19.13 -22.17
C ARG A 48 0.86 17.95 -22.08
N PRO A 49 1.97 17.93 -22.86
CA PRO A 49 2.94 16.85 -22.76
C PRO A 49 3.36 16.72 -21.29
N PRO A 50 3.57 15.49 -20.77
CA PRO A 50 3.88 15.26 -19.37
C PRO A 50 5.16 16.00 -19.02
N ARG A 51 5.01 17.23 -18.50
CA ARG A 51 6.08 17.99 -17.90
C ARG A 51 6.29 17.36 -16.55
N TRP A 52 7.07 16.30 -16.51
CA TRP A 52 7.61 15.72 -15.29
C TRP A 52 8.07 16.87 -14.37
N PRO A 53 7.37 17.17 -13.26
CA PRO A 53 7.98 17.88 -12.17
C PRO A 53 8.52 16.77 -11.29
N ILE A 54 9.84 16.58 -11.35
CA ILE A 54 10.65 15.95 -10.32
C ILE A 54 9.89 15.95 -8.98
N PHE A 55 9.41 14.79 -8.52
CA PHE A 55 8.64 14.64 -7.27
C PHE A 55 9.37 15.28 -6.08
N SER A 56 10.70 15.40 -6.15
CA SER A 56 11.51 16.13 -5.17
C SER A 56 11.19 17.63 -5.10
N ARG A 57 10.78 18.30 -6.18
CA ARG A 57 10.34 19.71 -6.18
C ARG A 57 8.92 19.89 -5.65
N LEU A 58 8.04 18.90 -5.78
CA LEU A 58 6.72 18.95 -5.15
C LEU A 58 6.84 18.75 -3.64
N LEU A 59 7.67 17.81 -3.18
CA LEU A 59 7.95 17.61 -1.76
C LEU A 59 8.75 18.75 -1.11
N SER A 60 9.69 19.37 -1.85
CA SER A 60 10.40 20.56 -1.34
C SER A 60 9.60 21.86 -1.43
N LYS A 61 8.64 21.99 -2.37
CA LYS A 61 7.63 23.06 -2.33
C LYS A 61 6.58 22.85 -1.25
N LEU A 62 6.13 21.61 -1.00
CA LEU A 62 5.24 21.27 0.12
C LEU A 62 5.89 21.53 1.49
N LYS A 63 7.23 21.48 1.57
CA LYS A 63 7.99 21.92 2.76
C LYS A 63 8.22 23.44 2.84
N GLN A 64 8.04 24.20 1.76
CA GLN A 64 8.28 25.67 1.73
C GLN A 64 7.01 26.52 1.64
N GLU A 65 5.86 25.94 1.28
CA GLU A 65 4.56 26.60 1.28
C GLU A 65 3.69 26.04 2.43
N GLU A 66 4.11 26.26 3.68
CA GLU A 66 3.21 26.24 4.85
C GLU A 66 2.28 27.48 4.83
N LYS A 67 1.53 27.65 3.74
CA LYS A 67 0.29 28.42 3.79
C LYS A 67 -0.81 27.38 3.72
N ALA A 68 -1.39 27.09 4.90
CA ALA A 68 -2.43 26.09 5.07
C ALA A 68 -3.46 26.22 3.93
N PRO A 69 -3.68 25.16 3.13
CA PRO A 69 -4.77 25.18 2.17
C PRO A 69 -6.08 25.34 2.94
N GLU A 70 -6.76 26.46 2.71
CA GLU A 70 -8.12 26.70 3.15
C GLU A 70 -9.01 25.59 2.55
N ALA A 71 -9.55 24.74 3.44
CA ALA A 71 -10.62 23.78 3.20
C ALA A 71 -10.48 22.86 1.97
N VAL A 72 -9.45 22.00 1.95
CA VAL A 72 -9.65 20.65 1.37
C VAL A 72 -10.58 19.92 2.33
N GLY A 73 -11.74 19.47 1.83
CA GLY A 73 -12.89 19.03 2.62
C GLY A 73 -12.55 18.10 3.78
N GLN A 74 -13.34 18.21 4.85
CA GLN A 74 -13.33 17.31 6.02
C GLN A 74 -12.95 15.88 5.63
N GLY A 75 -11.90 15.37 6.29
CA GLY A 75 -11.18 14.14 6.00
C GLY A 75 -12.08 13.01 5.52
N ARG A 76 -12.08 12.79 4.21
CA ARG A 76 -12.79 11.69 3.58
C ARG A 76 -12.01 10.40 3.81
N SER A 77 -12.60 9.52 4.63
CA SER A 77 -12.11 8.18 4.94
C SER A 77 -12.41 7.22 3.77
N ASP A 78 -12.02 7.60 2.56
CA ASP A 78 -12.49 6.91 1.38
C ASP A 78 -11.50 5.84 0.90
N VAL A 79 -12.02 4.67 0.55
CA VAL A 79 -11.27 3.67 -0.21
C VAL A 79 -11.37 4.06 -1.68
N VAL A 80 -10.24 4.10 -2.36
CA VAL A 80 -10.16 4.46 -3.77
C VAL A 80 -9.72 3.23 -4.56
N ILE A 81 -10.48 2.82 -5.58
CA ILE A 81 -10.23 1.60 -6.36
C ILE A 81 -9.98 1.99 -7.81
N PHE A 82 -8.90 1.46 -8.40
CA PHE A 82 -8.45 1.78 -9.75
C PHE A 82 -8.74 0.63 -10.72
N ALA A 83 -8.88 0.97 -12.00
CA ALA A 83 -9.04 -0.02 -13.07
C ALA A 83 -7.86 -1.01 -13.11
N PRO A 84 -8.10 -2.27 -13.52
CA PRO A 84 -7.04 -3.27 -13.55
C PRO A 84 -5.99 -2.95 -14.62
N VAL A 85 -4.72 -3.12 -14.27
CA VAL A 85 -3.60 -3.08 -15.23
C VAL A 85 -2.76 -4.34 -15.06
N ASN A 86 -2.48 -5.03 -16.15
CA ASN A 86 -1.80 -6.35 -16.15
C ASN A 86 -2.47 -7.37 -15.20
N GLY A 87 -3.79 -7.33 -15.12
CA GLY A 87 -4.56 -8.22 -14.24
C GLY A 87 -4.55 -7.80 -12.76
N TRP A 88 -4.03 -6.62 -12.39
CA TRP A 88 -4.02 -6.14 -11.01
C TRP A 88 -4.94 -4.95 -10.81
N THR A 89 -5.95 -5.11 -9.95
CA THR A 89 -6.78 -4.02 -9.44
C THR A 89 -6.15 -3.46 -8.18
N VAL A 90 -5.77 -2.18 -8.21
CA VAL A 90 -5.15 -1.50 -7.06
C VAL A 90 -6.21 -0.74 -6.28
N LEU A 91 -6.09 -0.75 -4.96
CA LEU A 91 -6.88 0.10 -4.07
C LEU A 91 -6.00 0.83 -3.07
N PHE A 92 -6.38 2.07 -2.77
CA PHE A 92 -5.80 2.87 -1.70
C PHE A 92 -6.75 2.87 -0.52
N TRP A 93 -6.21 2.58 0.63
CA TRP A 93 -6.93 2.67 1.87
C TRP A 93 -6.92 4.10 2.42
N PRO A 94 -7.90 4.48 3.25
CA PRO A 94 -7.90 5.75 3.93
C PRO A 94 -6.63 5.97 4.77
N PRO A 95 -6.26 7.23 5.06
CA PRO A 95 -5.22 7.52 6.04
C PRO A 95 -5.47 6.81 7.37
N LEU A 96 -4.39 6.39 8.05
CA LEU A 96 -4.42 5.70 9.35
C LEU A 96 -5.02 4.28 9.33
N PHE A 97 -5.27 3.72 8.14
CA PHE A 97 -5.79 2.35 8.00
C PHE A 97 -4.77 1.24 8.30
N GLN A 98 -3.52 1.57 8.64
CA GLN A 98 -2.43 0.60 8.83
C GLN A 98 -2.68 -0.49 9.88
N ARG A 99 -3.62 -0.28 10.83
CA ARG A 99 -3.96 -1.29 11.83
C ARG A 99 -4.83 -2.41 11.25
N HIS A 100 -5.42 -2.14 10.10
CA HIS A 100 -6.51 -2.90 9.51
C HIS A 100 -6.23 -3.32 8.07
N ASP A 101 -5.22 -2.73 7.43
CA ASP A 101 -4.82 -3.04 6.06
C ASP A 101 -4.45 -4.51 5.86
N LEU A 102 -3.68 -5.13 6.78
CA LEU A 102 -3.32 -6.55 6.67
C LEU A 102 -4.51 -7.49 6.91
N PRO A 103 -5.34 -7.31 7.97
CA PRO A 103 -6.60 -8.04 8.09
C PRO A 103 -7.52 -7.90 6.88
N ALA A 104 -7.68 -6.69 6.34
CA ALA A 104 -8.50 -6.42 5.16
C ALA A 104 -7.92 -7.08 3.91
N ALA A 105 -6.61 -6.99 3.66
CA ALA A 105 -5.95 -7.65 2.55
C ALA A 105 -6.09 -9.17 2.60
N ARG A 106 -5.95 -9.77 3.78
CA ARG A 106 -6.20 -11.20 3.99
C ARG A 106 -7.65 -11.57 3.71
N TRP A 107 -8.58 -10.73 4.17
CA TRP A 107 -10.01 -10.92 3.91
C TRP A 107 -10.30 -10.89 2.41
N LEU A 108 -9.82 -9.87 1.69
CA LEU A 108 -9.96 -9.74 0.24
C LEU A 108 -9.42 -10.97 -0.47
N SER A 109 -8.20 -11.40 -0.13
CA SER A 109 -7.56 -12.58 -0.70
C SER A 109 -8.41 -13.84 -0.51
N ARG A 110 -9.02 -14.02 0.66
CA ARG A 110 -9.91 -15.17 0.93
C ARG A 110 -11.23 -15.08 0.18
N GLN A 111 -11.89 -13.92 0.23
CA GLN A 111 -13.23 -13.78 -0.35
C GLN A 111 -13.23 -13.85 -1.87
N LEU A 112 -12.16 -13.34 -2.48
CA LEU A 112 -12.03 -13.31 -3.93
C LEU A 112 -11.26 -14.53 -4.49
N ASP A 113 -10.85 -15.48 -3.63
CA ASP A 113 -9.96 -16.59 -3.99
C ASP A 113 -8.72 -16.14 -4.80
N ALA A 114 -8.17 -14.98 -4.41
CA ALA A 114 -7.18 -14.23 -5.19
C ALA A 114 -5.87 -14.01 -4.42
N THR A 115 -4.80 -13.74 -5.18
CA THR A 115 -3.55 -13.21 -4.63
C THR A 115 -3.70 -11.72 -4.33
N VAL A 116 -3.26 -11.28 -3.15
CA VAL A 116 -3.25 -9.87 -2.73
C VAL A 116 -1.85 -9.48 -2.27
N SER A 117 -1.27 -8.46 -2.91
CA SER A 117 -0.05 -7.79 -2.45
C SER A 117 -0.46 -6.53 -1.67
N ALA A 118 -0.18 -6.51 -0.37
CA ALA A 118 -0.45 -5.37 0.50
C ALA A 118 0.85 -4.67 0.87
N VAL A 119 0.85 -3.34 0.78
CA VAL A 119 1.98 -2.51 1.20
C VAL A 119 1.49 -1.41 2.11
N HIS A 120 2.26 -1.10 3.14
CA HIS A 120 2.14 0.21 3.77
C HIS A 120 3.51 0.85 4.01
N THR A 121 3.51 2.18 4.05
CA THR A 121 4.67 2.98 4.41
C THR A 121 4.39 3.75 5.69
N CYS A 122 5.39 3.82 6.57
CA CYS A 122 5.29 4.50 7.85
C CYS A 122 6.24 5.70 7.88
N GLU A 123 5.67 6.91 7.98
CA GLU A 123 6.36 8.19 8.23
C GLU A 123 7.54 8.53 7.31
N GLY A 124 7.67 7.88 6.16
CA GLY A 124 8.80 8.07 5.26
C GLY A 124 10.05 7.25 5.64
N ASP A 125 9.97 6.40 6.67
CA ASP A 125 11.13 5.70 7.22
C ASP A 125 11.28 4.26 6.73
N TYR A 126 10.16 3.56 6.51
CA TYR A 126 10.17 2.18 6.09
C TYR A 126 8.89 1.78 5.35
N TRP A 127 8.98 0.67 4.63
CA TRP A 127 7.84 0.02 4.00
C TRP A 127 7.72 -1.43 4.48
N VAL A 128 6.48 -1.91 4.48
CA VAL A 128 6.11 -3.27 4.80
C VAL A 128 5.39 -3.84 3.60
N HIS A 129 5.70 -5.09 3.27
CA HIS A 129 4.99 -5.83 2.25
C HIS A 129 4.54 -7.19 2.79
N VAL A 130 3.29 -7.52 2.52
CA VAL A 130 2.68 -8.79 2.89
C VAL A 130 1.97 -9.34 1.67
N LEU A 131 2.20 -10.62 1.39
CA LEU A 131 1.55 -11.32 0.30
C LEU A 131 0.58 -12.35 0.88
N PHE A 132 -0.68 -12.27 0.45
CA PHE A 132 -1.68 -13.29 0.72
C PHE A 132 -2.04 -14.01 -0.58
N ASP A 133 -2.27 -15.32 -0.50
CA ASP A 133 -2.82 -16.11 -1.58
C ASP A 133 -3.99 -16.94 -1.05
N LYS A 134 -5.19 -16.69 -1.58
CA LYS A 134 -6.43 -17.38 -1.18
C LYS A 134 -6.67 -17.36 0.34
N GLY A 135 -6.35 -16.24 0.99
CA GLY A 135 -6.48 -16.03 2.44
C GLY A 135 -5.35 -16.61 3.30
N LYS A 136 -4.37 -17.29 2.70
CA LYS A 136 -3.15 -17.76 3.36
C LYS A 136 -2.06 -16.71 3.23
N GLU A 137 -1.42 -16.38 4.33
CA GLU A 137 -0.21 -15.57 4.31
C GLU A 137 0.95 -16.38 3.71
N VAL A 138 1.52 -15.85 2.64
CA VAL A 138 2.67 -16.43 1.94
C VAL A 138 3.95 -15.82 2.47
N ASP A 139 3.95 -14.51 2.71
CA ASP A 139 5.15 -13.75 3.06
C ASP A 139 4.86 -12.50 3.89
N ARG A 140 5.84 -12.10 4.68
CA ARG A 140 5.93 -10.81 5.37
C ARG A 140 7.36 -10.27 5.31
N PHE A 141 7.49 -9.04 4.82
CA PHE A 141 8.73 -8.30 4.73
C PHE A 141 8.57 -6.90 5.33
N ALA A 142 9.58 -6.41 6.04
CA ALA A 142 9.70 -5.01 6.42
C ALA A 142 11.12 -4.53 6.16
N SER A 143 11.28 -3.37 5.53
CA SER A 143 12.60 -2.84 5.20
C SER A 143 13.41 -2.43 6.43
N ARG A 144 12.71 -2.04 7.52
CA ARG A 144 13.31 -1.74 8.82
C ARG A 144 12.53 -2.38 9.96
N THR A 145 13.19 -3.27 10.68
CA THR A 145 12.62 -3.92 11.88
C THR A 145 13.17 -3.36 13.18
N ASP A 146 14.22 -2.54 13.11
CA ASP A 146 14.89 -1.94 14.26
C ASP A 146 14.10 -0.77 14.86
N LEU A 147 13.35 -0.03 14.02
CA LEU A 147 12.51 1.09 14.47
C LEU A 147 11.36 0.68 15.38
N ALA A 148 10.78 -0.50 15.14
CA ALA A 148 9.71 -1.06 15.97
C ALA A 148 10.22 -1.82 17.20
N ALA A 149 11.54 -1.99 17.34
CA ALA A 149 12.11 -2.84 18.37
C ALA A 149 12.45 -2.04 19.66
N PRO A 150 11.82 -2.34 20.81
CA PRO A 150 12.16 -1.66 22.07
C PRO A 150 13.54 -2.05 22.64
N THR A 151 14.13 -3.14 22.13
CA THR A 151 15.43 -3.66 22.57
C THR A 151 16.16 -4.35 21.41
N PRO A 152 17.50 -4.48 21.44
CA PRO A 152 18.24 -5.23 20.43
C PRO A 152 17.79 -6.69 20.25
N GLY A 153 17.39 -7.36 21.35
CA GLY A 153 16.84 -8.71 21.29
C GLY A 153 15.49 -8.78 20.56
N ALA A 154 14.64 -7.76 20.74
CA ALA A 154 13.40 -7.63 19.99
C ALA A 154 13.66 -7.38 18.50
N ALA A 155 14.68 -6.58 18.15
CA ALA A 155 15.06 -6.31 16.76
C ALA A 155 15.44 -7.60 16.03
N THR A 156 16.24 -8.47 16.66
CA THR A 156 16.62 -9.76 16.08
C THR A 156 15.40 -10.67 15.85
N ARG A 157 14.43 -10.66 16.78
CA ARG A 157 13.19 -11.43 16.65
C ARG A 157 12.32 -10.90 15.51
N LEU A 158 12.13 -9.59 15.44
CA LEU A 158 11.37 -8.93 14.38
C LEU A 158 12.04 -9.14 13.02
N MET A 159 13.36 -8.99 12.90
CA MET A 159 14.10 -9.28 11.69
C MET A 159 13.83 -10.70 11.17
N ARG A 160 13.85 -11.72 12.05
CA ARG A 160 13.50 -13.09 11.61
C ARG A 160 12.07 -13.23 11.15
N LYS A 161 11.12 -12.55 11.81
CA LYS A 161 9.69 -12.61 11.49
C LYS A 161 9.36 -11.88 10.18
N TRP A 162 10.04 -10.78 9.91
CA TRP A 162 9.79 -9.87 8.79
C TRP A 162 10.91 -9.90 7.75
N ARG A 163 11.63 -11.02 7.67
CA ARG A 163 12.77 -11.13 6.76
C ARG A 163 12.37 -11.17 5.28
N GLY A 164 11.14 -11.58 4.99
CA GLY A 164 10.70 -11.93 3.65
C GLY A 164 11.19 -13.31 3.17
N ASP A 165 10.40 -13.97 2.34
CA ASP A 165 10.74 -15.17 1.58
C ASP A 165 10.60 -14.88 0.08
N ALA A 166 11.68 -14.38 -0.51
CA ALA A 166 11.72 -13.99 -1.91
C ALA A 166 11.39 -15.15 -2.87
N ALA A 167 11.72 -16.40 -2.51
CA ALA A 167 11.44 -17.55 -3.35
C ALA A 167 9.94 -17.90 -3.32
N ALA A 168 9.31 -17.87 -2.14
CA ALA A 168 7.87 -18.09 -2.01
C ALA A 168 7.06 -17.02 -2.77
N VAL A 169 7.41 -15.74 -2.59
CA VAL A 169 6.75 -14.62 -3.30
C VAL A 169 6.91 -14.76 -4.81
N ALA A 170 8.14 -14.99 -5.28
CA ALA A 170 8.41 -15.14 -6.70
C ALA A 170 7.65 -16.31 -7.32
N GLY A 171 7.50 -17.42 -6.59
CA GLY A 171 6.69 -18.57 -7.02
C GLY A 171 5.21 -18.24 -7.23
N ILE A 172 4.62 -17.41 -6.35
CA ILE A 172 3.22 -16.96 -6.49
C ILE A 172 3.06 -15.93 -7.62
N LEU A 173 3.99 -14.99 -7.73
CA LEU A 173 3.93 -13.90 -8.70
C LEU A 173 4.40 -14.32 -10.11
N GLY A 174 5.08 -15.45 -10.24
CA GLY A 174 5.58 -15.95 -11.53
C GLY A 174 6.79 -15.19 -12.06
N VAL A 175 7.67 -14.73 -11.16
CA VAL A 175 8.90 -13.98 -11.51
C VAL A 175 10.15 -14.73 -11.05
N ASP A 176 11.34 -14.30 -11.49
CA ASP A 176 12.61 -14.84 -10.97
C ASP A 176 12.80 -14.40 -9.50
N PRO A 177 13.14 -15.30 -8.54
CA PRO A 177 13.41 -14.95 -7.15
C PRO A 177 14.42 -13.81 -6.95
N ARG A 178 15.36 -13.64 -7.88
CA ARG A 178 16.35 -12.56 -7.89
C ARG A 178 15.74 -11.18 -8.12
N VAL A 179 14.54 -11.10 -8.70
CA VAL A 179 13.79 -9.85 -8.82
C VAL A 179 13.35 -9.41 -7.43
N VAL A 180 12.66 -10.28 -6.69
CA VAL A 180 12.16 -10.00 -5.33
C VAL A 180 13.31 -9.77 -4.35
N SER A 181 14.35 -10.62 -4.39
CA SER A 181 15.43 -10.58 -3.39
C SER A 181 16.22 -9.27 -3.38
N ARG A 182 16.23 -8.52 -4.49
CA ARG A 182 16.93 -7.23 -4.57
C ARG A 182 16.22 -6.12 -3.78
N TYR A 183 14.90 -6.21 -3.65
CA TYR A 183 14.09 -5.26 -2.89
C TYR A 183 13.92 -5.68 -1.43
N TYR A 184 14.05 -6.98 -1.13
CA TYR A 184 13.97 -7.51 0.24
C TYR A 184 15.28 -7.31 1.03
N ALA A 185 15.84 -6.11 0.92
CA ALA A 185 17.02 -5.69 1.66
C ALA A 185 16.61 -5.09 3.00
N HIS A 186 17.15 -5.65 4.10
CA HIS A 186 17.02 -5.04 5.43
C HIS A 186 17.96 -3.86 5.54
N ILE A 187 17.42 -2.69 5.88
CA ILE A 187 18.12 -1.43 5.89
C ILE A 187 18.44 -1.10 7.34
N GLY A 188 19.69 -1.37 7.72
CA GLY A 188 20.21 -0.90 9.00
C GLY A 188 20.43 0.61 9.01
N PRO A 189 20.91 1.18 10.13
CA PRO A 189 21.28 2.60 10.23
C PRO A 189 22.31 3.05 9.18
N GLU A 190 23.16 2.11 8.73
CA GLU A 190 24.17 2.30 7.67
C GLU A 190 23.76 1.57 6.37
N GLY A 191 22.47 1.30 6.20
CA GLY A 191 21.96 0.50 5.09
C GLY A 191 22.27 1.10 3.71
N PRO A 192 22.16 0.29 2.65
CA PRO A 192 22.52 0.74 1.32
C PRO A 192 21.55 1.81 0.82
N ASN A 193 22.01 3.05 0.76
CA ASN A 193 21.35 4.14 0.02
C ASN A 193 21.68 4.01 -1.48
N THR A 194 21.45 2.82 -2.02
CA THR A 194 21.74 2.50 -3.43
C THR A 194 20.45 2.25 -4.15
N ARG A 195 20.27 2.98 -5.25
CA ARG A 195 19.20 2.74 -6.22
C ARG A 195 19.61 1.64 -7.18
N LEU A 196 18.72 0.70 -7.46
CA LEU A 196 19.01 -0.34 -8.45
C LEU A 196 18.96 0.24 -9.88
N PRO A 197 19.64 -0.39 -10.86
CA PRO A 197 19.59 0.09 -12.24
C PRO A 197 18.16 0.08 -12.81
N GLY A 198 17.67 1.25 -13.22
CA GLY A 198 16.33 1.43 -13.79
C GLY A 198 15.26 1.84 -12.77
N ASP A 199 15.57 1.80 -11.48
CA ASP A 199 14.65 2.21 -10.42
C ASP A 199 14.61 3.72 -10.27
N GLN A 200 13.50 4.20 -9.71
CA GLN A 200 13.30 5.60 -9.39
C GLN A 200 13.84 5.94 -7.99
N PHE A 201 13.63 5.04 -7.03
CA PHE A 201 13.88 5.24 -5.61
C PHE A 201 15.06 4.41 -5.11
N SER A 202 15.80 4.95 -4.14
CA SER A 202 16.83 4.19 -3.43
C SER A 202 16.17 3.18 -2.48
N LEU A 203 16.89 2.11 -2.11
CA LEU A 203 16.32 1.07 -1.24
C LEU A 203 15.83 1.64 0.10
N ASP A 204 16.48 2.68 0.64
CA ASP A 204 16.13 3.35 1.89
C ASP A 204 14.97 4.34 1.79
N ASP A 205 14.47 4.61 0.59
CA ASP A 205 13.22 5.36 0.38
C ASP A 205 12.04 4.38 0.40
N PRO A 206 11.03 4.53 1.27
CA PRO A 206 9.91 3.61 1.33
C PRO A 206 9.15 3.52 0.00
N TRP A 207 9.17 4.56 -0.85
CA TRP A 207 8.55 4.52 -2.17
C TRP A 207 9.19 3.52 -3.14
N VAL A 208 10.33 2.92 -2.80
CA VAL A 208 10.92 1.79 -3.55
C VAL A 208 9.95 0.61 -3.71
N PHE A 209 8.91 0.51 -2.86
CA PHE A 209 7.86 -0.48 -3.07
C PHE A 209 7.18 -0.35 -4.44
N THR A 210 7.11 0.86 -5.02
CA THR A 210 6.52 1.09 -6.34
C THR A 210 7.41 0.55 -7.47
N ASP A 211 8.74 0.65 -7.31
CA ASP A 211 9.71 0.03 -8.21
C ASP A 211 9.65 -1.50 -8.09
N PHE A 212 9.53 -2.03 -6.86
CA PHE A 212 9.29 -3.44 -6.60
C PHE A 212 8.00 -3.92 -7.29
N TRP A 213 6.87 -3.25 -7.07
CA TRP A 213 5.59 -3.55 -7.73
C TRP A 213 5.73 -3.57 -9.24
N ARG A 214 6.35 -2.54 -9.84
CA ARG A 214 6.59 -2.49 -11.29
C ARG A 214 7.41 -3.70 -11.77
N SER A 215 8.42 -4.12 -11.01
CA SER A 215 9.26 -5.28 -11.33
C SER A 215 8.52 -6.62 -11.30
N VAL A 216 7.40 -6.70 -10.58
CA VAL A 216 6.52 -7.89 -10.50
C VAL A 216 5.22 -7.74 -11.29
N GLY A 217 5.10 -6.70 -12.11
CA GLY A 217 3.97 -6.47 -13.01
C GLY A 217 2.79 -5.70 -12.43
N ILE A 218 2.88 -5.24 -11.17
CA ILE A 218 1.88 -4.39 -10.53
C ILE A 218 2.22 -2.92 -10.85
N LEU A 219 1.29 -2.17 -11.43
CA LEU A 219 1.50 -0.74 -11.66
C LEU A 219 0.82 0.08 -10.55
N TYR A 220 1.62 0.88 -9.86
CA TYR A 220 1.09 1.87 -8.93
C TYR A 220 0.35 2.98 -9.72
N PRO A 221 -0.88 3.36 -9.35
CA PRO A 221 -1.61 4.44 -10.02
C PRO A 221 -0.93 5.80 -9.83
N GLU A 222 -0.37 6.36 -10.91
CA GLU A 222 0.30 7.67 -10.88
C GLU A 222 -0.71 8.83 -10.84
N ASP A 223 -1.82 8.71 -11.57
CA ASP A 223 -2.91 9.68 -11.55
C ASP A 223 -3.96 9.24 -10.52
N THR A 224 -3.79 9.70 -9.29
CA THR A 224 -4.66 9.34 -8.16
C THR A 224 -6.07 9.92 -8.27
N LEU A 225 -6.33 10.79 -9.24
CA LEU A 225 -7.66 11.34 -9.53
C LEU A 225 -8.45 10.47 -10.53
N ARG A 226 -7.78 9.52 -11.22
CA ARG A 226 -8.41 8.61 -12.20
C ARG A 226 -8.77 7.26 -11.58
N PHE A 227 -9.50 7.31 -10.48
CA PHE A 227 -10.05 6.11 -9.88
C PHE A 227 -11.36 5.70 -10.54
N GLU A 228 -11.67 4.40 -10.48
CA GLU A 228 -12.87 3.82 -11.06
C GLU A 228 -14.02 3.72 -10.05
N ARG A 229 -13.69 3.48 -8.77
CA ARG A 229 -14.67 3.49 -7.66
C ARG A 229 -14.11 4.24 -6.47
N GLN A 230 -15.02 4.80 -5.68
CA GLN A 230 -14.74 5.42 -4.40
C GLN A 230 -15.77 4.94 -3.39
N LEU A 231 -15.31 4.50 -2.23
CA LEU A 231 -16.17 4.04 -1.14
C LEU A 231 -15.99 4.96 0.05
N GLY A 232 -17.06 5.62 0.48
CA GLY A 232 -17.07 6.38 1.71
C GLY A 232 -17.21 5.43 2.90
N LEU A 233 -16.21 5.43 3.79
CA LEU A 233 -16.31 4.73 5.07
C LEU A 233 -16.71 5.71 6.17
N SER A 234 -17.46 5.22 7.16
CA SER A 234 -17.89 6.04 8.28
C SER A 234 -16.69 6.66 9.03
N VAL A 235 -16.88 7.85 9.60
CA VAL A 235 -15.80 8.58 10.31
C VAL A 235 -15.27 7.86 11.55
N ASP A 236 -16.08 6.97 12.14
CA ASP A 236 -15.73 6.13 13.29
C ASP A 236 -15.12 4.78 12.89
N PHE A 237 -14.87 4.57 11.59
CA PHE A 237 -14.27 3.37 11.04
C PHE A 237 -13.00 2.91 11.76
N PRO A 238 -12.02 3.79 12.06
CA PRO A 238 -10.79 3.37 12.72
C PRO A 238 -11.02 2.70 14.08
N ASP A 239 -12.07 3.10 14.80
CA ASP A 239 -12.38 2.66 16.17
C ASP A 239 -13.24 1.38 16.22
N LYS A 240 -13.94 1.06 15.14
CA LYS A 240 -14.88 -0.08 15.06
C LYS A 240 -14.23 -1.40 14.65
N LEU A 241 -13.10 -1.32 13.97
CA LEU A 241 -12.41 -2.50 13.50
C LEU A 241 -11.63 -3.18 14.65
N PRO A 242 -11.59 -4.52 14.71
CA PRO A 242 -10.92 -5.24 15.77
C PRO A 242 -9.45 -4.81 15.83
N ALA A 243 -9.01 -4.41 17.02
CA ALA A 243 -7.58 -4.23 17.25
C ALA A 243 -6.86 -5.51 16.81
N ALA A 244 -5.80 -5.35 15.99
CA ALA A 244 -4.93 -6.46 15.62
C ALA A 244 -4.61 -7.26 16.89
N THR A 245 -5.04 -8.52 16.92
CA THR A 245 -4.90 -9.37 18.11
C THR A 245 -3.43 -9.73 18.26
N GLY A 246 -2.65 -8.84 18.90
CA GLY A 246 -1.23 -9.04 19.21
C GLY A 246 -0.38 -7.86 18.75
N THR A 247 0.29 -7.23 19.70
CA THR A 247 1.35 -6.21 19.51
C THR A 247 2.62 -6.74 18.85
N ASP A 248 2.62 -7.97 18.32
CA ASP A 248 3.79 -8.59 17.68
C ASP A 248 3.83 -8.37 16.16
N ASP A 249 2.85 -7.69 15.56
CA ASP A 249 2.61 -7.65 14.11
C ASP A 249 3.14 -6.41 13.35
N LEU A 250 4.17 -5.76 13.93
CA LEU A 250 4.81 -4.47 13.55
C LEU A 250 3.96 -3.22 13.76
#